data_AF-A0A0W1F0M2-F1
#
_entry.id   AF-A0A0W1F0M2-F1
#
_cell.length_a   1.000
_cell.length_b   1.000
_cell.length_c   1.000
_cell.angle_alpha   90.00
_cell.angle_beta   90.00
_cell.angle_gamma   90.00
#
_symmetry.space_group_name_H-M   'P 1'
#
loop_
_entity.id
_entity.type
_entity.pdbx_description
1 polymer ?
#
loop_
_entity_poly.entity_id
_entity_poly.type
_entity_poly.pdbx_seq_one_letter_code
_entity_poly.pdbx_strand_id
1 'polypeptide(L)'
;MAATAALALLASGQAAAFQTPADTATTAKPMKDGTTAEERSNTARLNAEQAARARSDNTVYAQEVSAAQQQVAHDQQVFTEETAAYEAEKARVAAMSAEERMKWEADAAACKAGDTTRCAAPTTTPPR
;
A
#
# COMPACT_ATOMS: atom_id res chain seq x y z
N MET A 1 40.85 -17.55 -21.12
CA MET A 1 41.09 -16.35 -21.95
C MET A 1 42.06 -15.44 -21.22
N ALA A 2 42.79 -14.64 -22.00
CA ALA A 2 44.04 -14.00 -21.68
C ALA A 2 44.02 -12.97 -20.54
N ALA A 3 45.22 -12.77 -20.00
CA ALA A 3 45.62 -11.73 -19.06
C ALA A 3 45.25 -10.31 -19.49
N THR A 4 45.07 -9.41 -18.51
CA THR A 4 46.04 -8.34 -18.21
C THR A 4 45.60 -7.52 -17.00
N ALA A 5 46.33 -7.70 -15.89
CA ALA A 5 46.45 -6.69 -14.86
C ALA A 5 47.33 -5.55 -15.40
N ALA A 6 46.82 -4.31 -15.39
CA ALA A 6 47.64 -3.10 -15.54
C ALA A 6 46.81 -1.85 -15.21
N LEU A 7 46.78 -1.46 -13.93
CA LEU A 7 46.56 -0.06 -13.52
C LEU A 7 47.69 0.30 -12.56
N ALA A 8 48.87 0.50 -13.14
CA ALA A 8 49.93 1.26 -12.50
C ALA A 8 50.18 2.49 -13.36
N LEU A 9 50.33 3.61 -12.66
CA LEU A 9 51.12 4.80 -13.00
C LEU A 9 50.32 6.12 -13.12
N LEU A 10 50.70 7.00 -12.18
CA LEU A 10 50.92 8.43 -12.38
C LEU A 10 49.68 9.34 -12.37
N ALA A 11 49.23 9.66 -11.16
CA ALA A 11 48.83 11.03 -10.85
C ALA A 11 49.51 11.45 -9.54
N SER A 12 50.82 11.61 -9.60
CA SER A 12 51.57 12.54 -8.74
C SER A 12 51.07 13.96 -9.03
N GLY A 13 49.89 14.28 -8.48
CA GLY A 13 49.27 15.60 -8.51
C GLY A 13 49.47 16.28 -7.17
N GLN A 14 50.69 16.78 -6.99
CA GLN A 14 51.05 17.95 -6.20
C GLN A 14 50.31 18.10 -4.85
N ALA A 15 50.99 17.69 -3.78
CA ALA A 15 50.75 18.18 -2.44
C ALA A 15 50.92 19.71 -2.43
N ALA A 16 49.86 20.42 -2.83
CA ALA A 16 49.73 21.84 -2.63
C ALA A 16 49.59 22.06 -1.13
N ALA A 17 50.70 22.46 -0.52
CA ALA A 17 50.82 23.25 0.68
C ALA A 17 49.53 23.42 1.49
N PHE A 18 49.36 22.59 2.52
CA PHE A 18 48.61 22.98 3.71
C PHE A 18 49.39 24.09 4.44
N GLN A 19 49.39 25.28 3.85
CA GLN A 19 49.52 26.50 4.63
C GLN A 19 48.14 26.72 5.23
N THR A 20 47.95 26.22 6.45
CA THR A 20 46.88 26.67 7.34
C THR A 20 46.91 28.20 7.32
N PRO A 21 45.85 28.90 6.88
CA PRO A 21 45.71 30.29 7.24
C PRO A 21 45.73 30.31 8.76
N ALA A 22 46.68 31.03 9.35
CA ALA A 22 46.67 31.30 10.77
C ALA A 22 45.27 31.81 11.13
N ASP A 23 44.66 31.18 12.14
CA ASP A 23 43.40 31.60 12.74
C ASP A 23 43.50 33.07 13.18
N THR A 24 43.15 33.97 12.27
CA THR A 24 42.65 35.29 12.62
C THR A 24 41.15 35.18 12.84
N ALA A 25 40.76 34.28 13.76
CA ALA A 25 39.43 34.33 14.35
C ALA A 25 39.38 35.57 15.25
N THR A 26 39.14 36.72 14.64
CA THR A 26 38.61 37.89 15.35
C THR A 26 37.37 37.42 16.10
N THR A 27 37.46 37.34 17.42
CA THR A 27 36.33 37.00 18.29
C THR A 27 35.27 38.07 18.07
N ALA A 28 34.22 37.72 17.30
CA ALA A 28 33.14 38.62 16.97
C ALA A 28 32.52 39.14 18.28
N LYS A 29 32.46 40.47 18.44
CA LYS A 29 32.00 41.07 19.69
C LYS A 29 30.51 40.76 19.87
N PRO A 30 30.09 40.17 20.99
CA PRO A 30 28.69 39.87 21.23
C PRO A 30 27.87 41.18 21.27
N MET A 31 26.64 41.11 20.75
CA MET A 31 25.66 42.19 20.84
C MET A 31 25.18 42.31 22.31
N LYS A 32 24.33 43.31 22.59
CA LYS A 32 23.79 43.59 23.93
C LYS A 32 23.10 42.40 24.62
N ASP A 33 22.62 41.44 23.84
CA ASP A 33 21.94 40.22 24.28
C ASP A 33 22.91 39.04 24.53
N GLY A 34 24.22 39.27 24.38
CA GLY A 34 25.25 38.23 24.55
C GLY A 34 25.45 37.34 23.31
N THR A 35 24.68 37.54 22.23
CA THR A 35 24.80 36.74 21.00
C THR A 35 25.66 37.44 19.94
N THR A 36 26.43 36.67 19.20
CA THR A 36 27.12 37.14 17.99
C THR A 36 26.14 37.22 16.81
N ALA A 37 26.54 37.95 15.75
CA ALA A 37 25.73 38.04 14.53
C ALA A 37 25.63 36.68 13.82
N GLU A 38 26.71 35.91 13.86
CA GLU A 38 26.82 34.56 13.32
C GLU A 38 25.88 33.58 14.04
N GLU A 39 25.79 33.62 15.36
CA GLU A 39 24.86 32.78 16.14
C GLU A 39 23.39 33.08 15.80
N ARG A 40 23.03 34.35 15.63
CA ARG A 40 21.67 34.73 15.23
C ARG A 40 21.34 34.32 13.80
N SER A 41 22.29 34.47 12.88
CA SER A 41 22.13 33.99 11.50
C SER A 41 21.94 32.47 11.46
N ASN A 42 22.76 31.72 12.21
CA ASN A 42 22.64 30.26 12.31
C ASN A 42 21.31 29.83 12.94
N THR A 43 20.86 30.52 14.00
CA THR A 43 19.56 30.25 14.62
C THR A 43 18.41 30.53 13.67
N ALA A 44 18.44 31.65 12.95
CA ALA A 44 17.43 31.98 11.95
C ALA A 44 17.38 30.93 10.83
N ARG A 45 18.54 30.47 10.35
CA ARG A 45 18.64 29.40 9.35
C ARG A 45 18.05 28.09 9.87
N LEU A 46 18.41 27.65 11.08
CA LEU A 46 17.88 26.43 11.68
C LEU A 46 16.36 26.50 11.87
N ASN A 47 15.84 27.63 12.33
CA ASN A 47 14.39 27.82 12.46
C ASN A 47 13.68 27.79 11.11
N ALA A 48 14.27 28.39 10.07
CA ALA A 48 13.73 28.32 8.72
C ALA A 48 13.72 26.88 8.16
N GLU A 49 14.79 26.12 8.39
CA GLU A 49 14.88 24.71 8.01
C GLU A 49 13.87 23.85 8.76
N GLN A 50 13.71 24.04 10.06
CA GLN A 50 12.70 23.33 10.86
C GLN A 50 11.27 23.66 10.41
N ALA A 51 10.99 24.94 10.15
CA ALA A 51 9.69 25.36 9.63
C ALA A 51 9.42 24.81 8.22
N ALA A 52 10.45 24.65 7.38
CA ALA A 52 10.31 24.01 6.08
C ALA A 52 10.01 22.51 6.22
N ARG A 53 10.73 21.80 7.09
CA ARG A 53 10.48 20.37 7.37
C ARG A 53 9.07 20.14 7.93
N ALA A 54 8.68 20.89 8.95
CA ALA A 54 7.34 20.76 9.54
C ALA A 54 6.22 21.01 8.51
N ARG A 55 6.40 21.97 7.59
CA ARG A 55 5.44 22.19 6.49
C ARG A 55 5.37 21.02 5.51
N SER A 56 6.53 20.44 5.18
CA SER A 56 6.61 19.24 4.34
C SER A 56 5.90 18.07 5.02
N ASP A 57 6.21 17.79 6.28
CA ASP A 57 5.65 16.67 7.03
C ASP A 57 4.13 16.80 7.18
N ASN A 58 3.64 18.01 7.47
CA ASN A 58 2.20 18.27 7.52
C ASN A 58 1.51 18.04 6.16
N THR A 59 2.18 18.37 5.06
CA THR A 59 1.63 18.13 3.71
C THR A 59 1.55 16.65 3.41
N VAL A 60 2.63 15.90 3.70
CA VAL A 60 2.67 14.44 3.53
C VAL A 60 1.60 13.78 4.39
N TYR A 61 1.52 14.14 5.68
CA TYR A 61 0.50 13.61 6.58
C TYR A 61 -0.92 13.88 6.09
N ALA A 62 -1.21 15.09 5.61
CA ALA A 62 -2.51 15.42 5.06
C ALA A 62 -2.86 14.56 3.83
N GLN A 63 -1.86 14.29 2.97
CA GLN A 63 -2.03 13.41 1.81
C GLN A 63 -2.32 11.97 2.27
N GLU A 64 -1.55 11.43 3.21
CA GLU A 64 -1.75 10.08 3.76
C GLU A 64 -3.14 9.91 4.37
N VAL A 65 -3.58 10.88 5.18
CA VAL A 65 -4.92 10.87 5.78
C VAL A 65 -6.01 10.91 4.70
N SER A 66 -5.84 11.74 3.67
CA SER A 66 -6.81 11.83 2.58
C SER A 66 -6.90 10.53 1.77
N ALA A 67 -5.77 9.87 1.51
CA ALA A 67 -5.71 8.60 0.81
C ALA A 67 -6.35 7.47 1.63
N ALA A 68 -6.05 7.41 2.94
CA ALA A 68 -6.67 6.44 3.83
C ALA A 68 -8.19 6.60 3.91
N GLN A 69 -8.70 7.84 3.96
CA GLN A 69 -10.15 8.10 3.95
C GLN A 69 -10.81 7.65 2.65
N GLN A 70 -10.17 7.90 1.50
CA GLN A 70 -10.67 7.43 0.21
C GLN A 70 -10.71 5.91 0.13
N GLN A 71 -9.68 5.25 0.67
CA GLN A 71 -9.62 3.79 0.72
C GLN A 71 -10.76 3.21 1.57
N VAL A 72 -10.99 3.75 2.77
CA VAL A 72 -12.10 3.30 3.63
C VAL A 72 -13.46 3.48 2.95
N ALA A 73 -13.68 4.61 2.29
CA ALA A 73 -14.91 4.87 1.56
C ALA A 73 -15.11 3.88 0.40
N HIS A 74 -14.06 3.62 -0.37
CA HIS A 74 -14.06 2.64 -1.45
C HIS A 74 -14.34 1.23 -0.94
N ASP A 75 -13.64 0.78 0.10
CA ASP A 75 -13.78 -0.57 0.64
C ASP A 75 -15.19 -0.80 1.21
N GLN A 76 -15.77 0.22 1.84
CA GLN A 76 -17.16 0.15 2.30
C GLN A 76 -18.16 0.04 1.14
N GLN A 77 -17.90 0.73 0.03
CA GLN A 77 -18.72 0.63 -1.17
C GLN A 77 -18.62 -0.78 -1.77
N VAL A 78 -17.40 -1.28 -2.00
CA VAL A 78 -17.15 -2.63 -2.53
C VAL A 78 -17.82 -3.69 -1.66
N PHE A 79 -17.64 -3.62 -0.33
CA PHE A 79 -18.28 -4.56 0.59
C PHE A 79 -19.80 -4.59 0.44
N THR A 80 -20.42 -3.42 0.28
CA THR A 80 -21.87 -3.30 0.13
C THR A 80 -22.33 -3.89 -1.20
N GLU A 81 -21.62 -3.62 -2.29
CA GLU A 81 -21.91 -4.15 -3.62
C GLU A 81 -21.77 -5.67 -3.68
N GLU A 82 -20.66 -6.22 -3.15
CA GLU A 82 -20.42 -7.66 -3.11
C GLU A 82 -21.46 -8.39 -2.25
N THR A 83 -21.83 -7.81 -1.09
CA THR A 83 -22.87 -8.37 -0.23
C THR A 83 -24.22 -8.41 -0.94
N ALA A 84 -24.58 -7.32 -1.66
CA ALA A 84 -25.82 -7.26 -2.42
C ALA A 84 -25.83 -8.30 -3.56
N ALA A 85 -24.72 -8.46 -4.27
CA ALA A 85 -24.57 -9.46 -5.33
C ALA A 85 -24.68 -10.89 -4.78
N TYR A 86 -24.03 -11.17 -3.65
CA TYR A 86 -24.08 -12.48 -3.00
C TYR A 86 -25.50 -12.85 -2.57
N GLU A 87 -26.21 -11.94 -1.90
CA GLU A 87 -27.58 -12.21 -1.44
C GLU A 87 -28.55 -12.32 -2.62
N ALA A 88 -28.34 -11.58 -3.71
CA ALA A 88 -29.12 -11.73 -4.94
C ALA A 88 -28.91 -13.11 -5.58
N GLU A 89 -27.67 -13.57 -5.68
CA GLU A 89 -27.36 -14.89 -6.25
C GLU A 89 -27.91 -16.02 -5.39
N LYS A 90 -27.79 -15.89 -4.06
CA LYS A 90 -28.40 -16.83 -3.11
C LYS A 90 -29.92 -16.91 -3.29
N ALA A 91 -30.60 -15.78 -3.45
CA ALA A 91 -32.05 -15.76 -3.72
C ALA A 91 -32.39 -16.43 -5.06
N ARG A 92 -31.57 -16.21 -6.10
CA ARG A 92 -31.73 -16.85 -7.42
C ARG A 92 -31.60 -18.37 -7.33
N VAL A 93 -30.57 -18.86 -6.63
CA VAL A 93 -30.34 -20.30 -6.43
C VAL A 93 -31.45 -20.91 -5.57
N ALA A 94 -31.91 -20.21 -4.53
CA ALA A 94 -33.03 -20.66 -3.71
C ALA A 94 -34.33 -20.79 -4.53
N ALA A 95 -34.62 -19.84 -5.42
CA ALA A 95 -35.78 -19.91 -6.32
C ALA A 95 -35.67 -21.11 -7.28
N MET A 96 -34.52 -21.28 -7.94
CA MET A 96 -34.27 -22.40 -8.85
C MET A 96 -34.39 -23.76 -8.15
N SER A 97 -33.79 -23.91 -6.97
CA SER A 97 -33.86 -25.15 -6.19
C SER A 97 -35.27 -25.46 -5.67
N ALA A 98 -36.10 -24.43 -5.41
CA ALA A 98 -37.49 -24.63 -5.02
C ALA A 98 -38.32 -25.21 -6.19
N GLU A 99 -38.12 -24.69 -7.41
CA GLU A 99 -38.76 -25.22 -8.62
C GLU A 99 -38.34 -26.67 -8.90
N GLU A 100 -37.03 -26.95 -8.85
CA GLU A 100 -36.49 -28.30 -9.01
C GLU A 100 -37.05 -29.27 -7.97
N ARG A 101 -37.18 -28.82 -6.72
CA ARG A 101 -37.77 -29.63 -5.65
C ARG A 101 -39.24 -29.92 -5.89
N MET A 102 -40.05 -28.95 -6.32
CA MET A 102 -41.46 -29.20 -6.66
C MET A 102 -41.59 -30.23 -7.78
N LYS A 103 -40.74 -30.13 -8.82
CA LYS A 103 -40.71 -31.12 -9.91
C LYS A 103 -40.32 -32.50 -9.39
N TRP A 104 -39.28 -32.58 -8.57
CA TRP A 104 -38.84 -33.83 -7.98
C TRP A 104 -39.91 -34.48 -7.09
N GLU A 105 -40.58 -33.69 -6.25
CA GLU A 105 -41.68 -34.17 -5.40
C GLU A 105 -42.83 -34.73 -6.23
N ALA A 106 -43.17 -34.08 -7.36
CA ALA A 106 -44.17 -34.57 -8.30
C ALA A 106 -43.74 -35.88 -8.99
N ASP A 107 -42.48 -35.98 -9.43
CA ASP A 107 -41.93 -37.18 -10.07
C ASP A 107 -41.88 -38.36 -9.11
N ALA A 108 -41.46 -38.11 -7.87
CA ALA A 108 -41.46 -39.10 -6.79
C ALA A 108 -42.88 -39.60 -6.48
N ALA A 109 -43.87 -38.71 -6.43
CA ALA A 109 -45.27 -39.08 -6.23
C ALA A 109 -45.82 -39.92 -7.38
N ALA A 110 -45.55 -39.54 -8.64
CA ALA A 110 -45.98 -40.28 -9.83
C ALA A 110 -45.35 -41.69 -9.89
N CYS A 111 -44.04 -41.79 -9.62
CA CYS A 111 -43.35 -43.08 -9.50
C CYS A 111 -43.97 -43.95 -8.41
N LYS A 112 -44.23 -43.39 -7.22
CA LYS A 112 -44.89 -44.11 -6.12
C LYS A 112 -46.31 -44.57 -6.47
N ALA A 113 -47.02 -43.83 -7.32
CA ALA A 113 -48.34 -44.20 -7.83
C ALA A 113 -48.29 -45.26 -8.96
N GLY A 114 -47.10 -45.66 -9.41
CA GLY A 114 -46.90 -46.72 -10.40
C GLY A 114 -46.47 -46.26 -11.78
N ASP A 115 -46.30 -44.95 -12.03
CA ASP A 115 -45.73 -44.46 -13.28
C ASP A 115 -44.20 -44.64 -13.28
N THR A 116 -43.78 -45.80 -13.76
CA THR A 116 -42.36 -46.18 -13.80
C THR A 116 -41.50 -45.29 -14.69
N THR A 117 -42.11 -44.51 -15.59
CA THR A 117 -41.37 -43.57 -16.47
C THR A 117 -40.87 -42.33 -15.72
N ARG A 118 -41.43 -42.05 -14.54
CA ARG A 118 -41.05 -40.92 -13.67
C ARG A 118 -40.12 -41.33 -12.53
N CYS A 119 -39.80 -42.61 -12.40
CA CYS A 119 -38.89 -43.08 -11.38
C CYS A 119 -37.45 -42.61 -11.65
N ALA A 120 -36.71 -42.32 -10.58
CA ALA A 120 -35.28 -42.02 -10.69
C ALA A 120 -34.54 -43.20 -11.33
N ALA A 121 -33.65 -42.90 -12.28
CA ALA A 121 -32.81 -43.91 -12.89
C ALA A 121 -31.89 -44.56 -11.83
N PRO A 122 -31.63 -45.88 -11.90
CA PRO A 122 -30.71 -46.53 -10.98
C PRO A 122 -29.31 -45.90 -11.10
N THR A 123 -28.73 -45.50 -9.97
CA THR A 123 -27.38 -44.94 -9.91
C THR A 123 -26.36 -46.02 -10.25
N THR A 124 -25.69 -45.90 -11.40
CA THR A 124 -24.51 -46.71 -11.70
C THR A 124 -23.33 -46.14 -10.91
N THR A 125 -23.01 -46.74 -9.77
CA THR A 125 -21.78 -46.42 -9.03
C THR A 125 -20.56 -46.77 -9.91
N PRO A 126 -19.61 -45.84 -10.16
CA PRO A 126 -18.36 -46.20 -10.81
C PRO A 126 -17.56 -47.18 -9.94
N PRO A 127 -16.89 -48.20 -10.49
CA PRO A 127 -15.98 -49.03 -9.71
C PRO A 127 -14.86 -48.17 -9.11
N ARG A 128 -14.53 -48.45 -7.84
CA ARG A 128 -13.44 -47.80 -7.09
C ARG A 128 -12.07 -48.04 -7.73
#